data_AF-A0A088S7G2-F1
#
_entry.id   AF-A0A088S7G2-F1
#
_cell.length_a   1.000
_cell.length_b   1.000
_cell.length_c   1.000
_cell.angle_alpha   90.00
_cell.angle_beta   90.00
_cell.angle_gamma   90.00
#
_symmetry.space_group_name_H-M   'P 1'
#
loop_
_entity.id
_entity.type
_entity.pdbx_description
1 polymer ?
#
loop_
_entity_poly.entity_id
_entity_poly.type
_entity_poly.pdbx_seq_one_letter_code
_entity_poly.pdbx_strand_id
1 'polypeptide(L)'
;LETHLGWLAAAGWQVDPADEKNAELLKTLPTELYDVPAGSLTATPVFDGATNTEVAGLLANSRPNRDGDVMVDGNGKTMLLDGRSGEPFPYPVSVGYMYMLKLHHLVDEKIHARSTGPYSMITQQPLGGKAQFGGQ
;
A
#
# COMPACT_ATOMS: atom_id res chain seq x y z
N LEU A 1 6.22 1.34 6.10
CA LEU A 1 7.33 1.87 5.27
C LEU A 1 6.94 1.92 3.81
N GLU A 2 6.60 0.78 3.18
CA GLU A 2 6.17 0.74 1.78
C GLU A 2 5.05 1.75 1.46
N THR A 3 4.00 1.82 2.28
CA THR A 3 2.88 2.76 2.07
C THR A 3 3.33 4.22 1.97
N HIS A 4 4.27 4.63 2.80
CA HIS A 4 4.80 5.99 2.81
C HIS A 4 5.71 6.27 1.62
N LEU A 5 6.58 5.30 1.28
CA LEU A 5 7.41 5.39 0.08
C LEU A 5 6.54 5.39 -1.20
N GLY A 6 5.45 4.63 -1.23
CA GLY A 6 4.50 4.62 -2.33
C GLY A 6 3.76 5.94 -2.47
N TRP A 7 3.44 6.63 -1.37
CA TRP A 7 2.93 8.01 -1.43
C TRP A 7 3.96 8.96 -2.03
N LEU A 8 5.21 8.91 -1.57
CA LEU A 8 6.30 9.71 -2.09
C LEU A 8 6.54 9.48 -3.59
N ALA A 9 6.54 8.23 -4.02
CA ALA A 9 6.66 7.87 -5.44
C ALA A 9 5.50 8.42 -6.28
N ALA A 10 4.27 8.40 -5.75
CA ALA A 10 3.09 8.90 -6.43
C ALA A 10 3.06 10.44 -6.51
N ALA A 11 3.36 11.14 -5.41
CA ALA A 11 3.30 12.60 -5.33
C ALA A 11 4.57 13.29 -5.87
N GLY A 12 5.72 12.62 -5.77
CA GLY A 12 7.04 13.23 -5.94
C GLY A 12 7.44 14.07 -4.73
N TRP A 13 8.70 14.49 -4.70
CA TRP A 13 9.26 15.33 -3.64
C TRP A 13 10.32 16.27 -4.20
N GLN A 14 10.63 17.30 -3.43
CA GLN A 14 11.73 18.21 -3.73
C GLN A 14 12.39 18.65 -2.43
N VAL A 15 13.64 18.25 -2.23
CA VAL A 15 14.45 18.60 -1.06
C VAL A 15 15.28 19.83 -1.39
N ASP A 16 15.03 20.94 -0.70
CA ASP A 16 15.86 22.14 -0.82
C ASP A 16 17.17 21.93 0.00
N PRO A 17 18.36 21.96 -0.64
CA PRO A 17 19.63 21.84 0.05
C PRO A 17 19.98 23.06 0.92
N ALA A 18 19.30 24.19 0.75
CA ALA A 18 19.51 25.39 1.56
C ALA A 18 18.73 25.38 2.89
N ASP A 19 17.74 24.49 3.07
CA ASP A 19 16.97 24.40 4.30
C ASP A 19 17.75 23.63 5.39
N GLU A 20 17.98 24.27 6.54
CA GLU A 20 18.65 23.68 7.70
C GLU A 20 17.93 22.43 8.22
N LYS A 21 16.61 22.32 8.05
CA LYS A 21 15.84 21.14 8.47
C LYS A 21 16.22 19.88 7.69
N ASN A 22 16.71 20.05 6.47
CA ASN A 22 17.12 18.95 5.60
C ASN A 22 18.59 18.54 5.83
N ALA A 23 19.34 19.23 6.69
CA ALA A 23 20.78 19.00 6.87
C ALA A 23 21.13 17.54 7.24
N GLU A 24 20.33 16.88 8.07
CA GLU A 24 20.54 15.46 8.40
C GLU A 24 20.19 14.53 7.23
N LEU A 25 19.12 14.84 6.49
CA LEU A 25 18.70 14.08 5.31
C LEU A 25 19.75 14.16 4.18
N LEU A 26 20.31 15.35 3.95
CA LEU A 26 21.30 15.61 2.89
C LEU A 26 22.63 14.87 3.10
N LYS A 27 22.93 14.42 4.33
CA LYS A 27 24.15 13.63 4.61
C LYS A 27 24.06 12.21 4.04
N THR A 28 22.87 11.63 3.98
CA THR A 28 22.66 10.24 3.56
C THR A 28 22.03 10.14 2.18
N LEU A 29 21.19 11.11 1.80
CA LEU A 29 20.47 11.13 0.54
C LEU A 29 21.41 11.47 -0.64
N PRO A 30 21.48 10.63 -1.69
CA PRO A 30 22.18 10.95 -2.93
C PRO A 30 21.62 12.21 -3.59
N THR A 31 22.49 12.99 -4.24
CA THR A 31 22.11 14.23 -4.94
C THR A 31 21.09 14.00 -6.06
N GLU A 32 21.08 12.81 -6.66
CA GLU A 32 20.13 12.41 -7.69
C GLU A 32 18.68 12.30 -7.17
N LEU A 33 18.49 12.12 -5.86
CA LEU A 33 17.19 11.99 -5.22
C LEU A 33 16.69 13.29 -4.59
N TYR A 34 17.35 14.42 -4.84
CA TYR A 34 16.91 15.72 -4.29
C TYR A 34 15.63 16.20 -4.97
N ASP A 35 15.45 15.90 -6.26
CA ASP A 35 14.26 16.26 -7.01
C ASP A 35 13.73 15.04 -7.77
N VAL A 36 12.57 14.54 -7.35
CA VAL A 36 11.92 13.39 -7.98
C VAL A 36 10.49 13.77 -8.39
N PRO A 37 10.14 13.66 -9.68
CA PRO A 37 8.80 14.00 -10.15
C PRO A 37 7.74 13.01 -9.68
N ALA A 38 6.48 13.43 -9.74
CA ALA A 38 5.32 12.59 -9.45
C ALA A 38 5.24 11.36 -10.39
N GLY A 39 4.79 10.23 -9.86
CA GLY A 39 4.66 8.98 -10.61
C GLY A 39 5.97 8.26 -10.93
N SER A 40 7.03 8.56 -10.17
CA SER A 40 8.35 7.94 -10.37
C SER A 40 8.40 6.52 -9.81
N LEU A 41 9.20 5.67 -10.45
CA LEU A 41 9.51 4.33 -9.92
C LEU A 41 10.66 4.45 -8.92
N THR A 42 10.50 3.83 -7.75
CA THR A 42 11.51 3.82 -6.70
C THR A 42 11.95 2.39 -6.39
N ALA A 43 13.21 2.21 -6.03
CA ALA A 43 13.75 0.92 -5.62
C ALA A 43 14.34 1.01 -4.21
N THR A 44 14.06 0.01 -3.37
CA THR A 44 14.67 -0.15 -2.04
C THR A 44 15.25 -1.55 -1.92
N PRO A 45 16.57 -1.74 -2.10
CA PRO A 45 17.22 -3.03 -1.90
C PRO A 45 16.96 -3.58 -0.49
N VAL A 46 16.94 -4.92 -0.35
CA VAL A 46 16.51 -5.60 0.89
C VAL A 46 17.39 -5.27 2.12
N PHE A 47 18.67 -4.93 1.91
CA PHE A 47 19.64 -4.68 2.99
C PHE A 47 20.33 -3.30 2.91
N ASP A 48 20.01 -2.52 1.89
CA ASP A 48 20.58 -1.18 1.63
C ASP A 48 19.47 -0.26 1.13
N GLY A 49 18.34 -0.32 1.84
CA GLY A 49 17.11 0.37 1.49
C GLY A 49 16.97 1.71 2.19
N ALA A 50 15.89 2.42 1.86
CA ALA A 50 15.58 3.69 2.51
C ALA A 50 15.34 3.50 4.02
N THR A 51 16.04 4.28 4.83
CA THR A 51 15.90 4.27 6.28
C THR A 51 14.63 5.01 6.72
N ASN A 52 14.15 4.73 7.93
CA ASN A 52 12.95 5.39 8.48
C ASN A 52 13.11 6.91 8.57
N THR A 53 14.31 7.38 8.91
CA THR A 53 14.64 8.79 9.03
C THR A 53 14.61 9.48 7.66
N GLU A 54 15.11 8.82 6.62
CA GLU A 54 15.04 9.33 5.25
C GLU A 54 13.59 9.42 4.76
N VAL A 55 12.79 8.36 4.96
CA VAL A 55 11.38 8.36 4.54
C VAL A 55 10.58 9.45 5.26
N ALA A 56 10.81 9.66 6.56
CA ALA A 56 10.15 10.74 7.30
C ALA A 56 10.58 12.14 6.82
N GLY A 57 11.87 12.33 6.55
CA GLY A 57 12.38 13.59 5.99
C GLY A 57 11.84 13.86 4.58
N LEU A 58 11.74 12.83 3.75
CA LEU A 58 11.15 12.95 2.40
C LEU A 58 9.65 13.26 2.47
N LEU A 59 8.90 12.66 3.40
CA LEU A 59 7.48 12.98 3.59
C LEU A 59 7.25 14.45 3.93
N ALA A 60 8.12 15.07 4.73
CA ALA A 60 8.06 16.50 5.02
C ALA A 60 8.31 17.39 3.80
N ASN A 61 8.97 16.87 2.76
CA ASN A 61 9.31 17.56 1.51
C ASN A 61 8.45 17.07 0.32
N SER A 62 7.31 16.43 0.57
CA SER A 62 6.43 15.95 -0.50
C SER A 62 5.85 17.11 -1.32
N ARG A 63 5.72 16.91 -2.64
CA ARG A 63 5.16 17.93 -3.53
C ARG A 63 3.66 18.11 -3.27
N PRO A 64 3.13 19.34 -3.41
CA PRO A 64 1.71 19.57 -3.35
C PRO A 64 0.99 18.96 -4.56
N ASN A 65 -0.33 18.78 -4.43
CA ASN A 65 -1.20 18.40 -5.53
C ASN A 65 -1.36 19.56 -6.55
N ARG A 66 -2.19 19.34 -7.57
CA ARG A 66 -2.48 20.35 -8.61
C ARG A 66 -3.00 21.69 -8.08
N ASP A 67 -3.64 21.68 -6.92
CA ASP A 67 -4.33 22.82 -6.30
C ASP A 67 -3.40 23.53 -5.28
N GLY A 68 -2.19 23.02 -5.08
CA GLY A 68 -1.19 23.59 -4.17
C GLY A 68 -1.23 23.00 -2.75
N ASP A 69 -2.08 22.00 -2.50
CA ASP A 69 -2.24 21.41 -1.16
C ASP A 69 -1.29 20.22 -0.94
N VAL A 70 -0.62 20.23 0.21
CA VAL A 70 0.13 19.06 0.71
C VAL A 70 -0.83 18.17 1.47
N MET A 71 -1.17 17.03 0.88
CA MET A 71 -2.23 16.16 1.39
C MET A 71 -1.82 15.34 2.62
N VAL A 72 -0.53 15.07 2.80
CA VAL A 72 -0.01 14.15 3.82
C VAL A 72 1.00 14.87 4.69
N ASP A 73 0.90 14.69 6.00
CA ASP A 73 1.83 15.28 6.97
C ASP A 73 3.19 14.56 7.00
N GLY A 74 4.15 15.10 7.74
CA GLY A 74 5.48 14.49 7.92
C GLY A 74 5.45 13.10 8.60
N ASN A 75 4.31 12.67 9.14
CA ASN A 75 4.10 11.33 9.71
C ASN A 75 3.43 10.37 8.73
N GLY A 76 3.16 10.79 7.49
CA GLY A 76 2.50 9.96 6.51
C GLY A 76 0.98 9.80 6.74
N LYS A 77 0.34 10.77 7.41
CA LYS A 77 -1.09 10.76 7.73
C LYS A 77 -1.84 11.93 7.10
N THR A 78 -3.14 11.76 6.92
CA THR A 78 -4.05 12.81 6.43
C THR A 78 -5.41 12.75 7.13
N MET A 79 -6.17 13.84 7.05
CA MET A 79 -7.57 13.85 7.49
C MET A 79 -8.44 13.23 6.40
N LEU A 80 -9.09 12.12 6.74
CA LEU A 80 -10.07 11.48 5.86
C LEU A 80 -11.48 11.97 6.18
N LEU A 81 -12.36 11.89 5.19
CA LEU A 81 -13.80 12.09 5.32
C LEU A 81 -14.50 10.74 5.22
N ASP A 82 -15.51 10.50 6.06
CA ASP A 82 -16.37 9.33 5.92
C ASP A 82 -17.30 9.53 4.71
N GLY A 83 -17.12 8.70 3.67
CA GLY A 83 -17.94 8.76 2.46
C GLY A 83 -19.41 8.37 2.65
N ARG A 84 -19.82 7.86 3.82
CA ARG A 84 -21.23 7.56 4.14
C ARG A 84 -21.92 8.73 4.84
N SER A 85 -21.31 9.29 5.88
CA SER A 85 -21.89 10.39 6.67
C SER A 85 -21.53 11.79 6.16
N GLY A 86 -20.34 11.94 5.56
CA GLY A 86 -19.76 13.23 5.16
C GLY A 86 -18.90 13.89 6.24
N GLU A 87 -18.88 13.36 7.46
CA GLU A 87 -18.12 13.92 8.58
C GLU A 87 -16.62 13.56 8.50
N PRO A 88 -15.72 14.44 8.98
CA PRO A 88 -14.30 14.11 9.10
C PRO A 88 -14.07 13.05 10.18
N PHE A 89 -13.08 12.17 9.95
CA PHE A 89 -12.62 11.26 11.01
C PHE A 89 -12.03 12.07 12.17
N PRO A 90 -12.17 11.61 13.43
CA PRO A 90 -11.70 12.35 14.59
C PRO A 90 -10.18 12.46 14.70
N TYR A 91 -9.43 11.62 13.97
CA TYR A 91 -7.97 11.58 13.99
C TYR A 91 -7.41 11.37 12.58
N PRO A 92 -6.20 11.88 12.28
CA PRO A 92 -5.55 11.67 11.00
C PRO A 92 -5.14 10.19 10.83
N VAL A 93 -5.33 9.68 9.62
CA VAL A 93 -5.14 8.28 9.25
C VAL A 93 -3.95 8.14 8.32
N SER A 94 -3.13 7.10 8.51
CA SER A 94 -2.02 6.79 7.61
C SER A 94 -2.54 6.39 6.23
N VAL A 95 -2.10 7.09 5.19
CA VAL A 95 -2.48 6.85 3.80
C VAL A 95 -1.26 6.74 2.91
N GLY A 96 -1.43 6.09 1.75
CA GLY A 96 -0.38 5.98 0.74
C GLY A 96 -0.68 4.88 -0.25
N TYR A 97 0.33 4.49 -1.02
CA TYR A 97 0.20 3.45 -2.05
C TYR A 97 0.94 2.19 -1.59
N MET A 98 0.26 1.06 -1.66
CA MET A 98 0.81 -0.27 -1.35
C MET A 98 0.62 -1.19 -2.55
N TYR A 99 1.62 -1.99 -2.86
CA TYR A 99 1.56 -2.94 -3.96
C TYR A 99 0.79 -4.20 -3.53
N MET A 100 -0.37 -4.42 -4.15
CA MET A 100 -1.29 -5.50 -3.80
C MET A 100 -1.29 -6.58 -4.88
N LEU A 101 -1.16 -7.85 -4.46
CA LEU A 101 -1.24 -9.01 -5.34
C LEU A 101 -2.62 -9.68 -5.23
N LYS A 102 -3.24 -9.97 -6.39
CA LYS A 102 -4.40 -10.87 -6.45
C LYS A 102 -3.91 -12.31 -6.52
N LEU A 103 -4.05 -13.05 -5.43
CA LEU A 103 -3.67 -14.47 -5.36
C LEU A 103 -4.65 -15.36 -6.13
N HIS A 104 -4.18 -16.53 -6.56
CA HIS A 104 -4.98 -17.51 -7.30
C HIS A 104 -6.12 -18.15 -6.48
N HIS A 105 -6.19 -17.89 -5.18
CA HIS A 105 -7.19 -18.45 -4.29
C HIS A 105 -8.55 -17.75 -4.39
N LEU A 106 -9.21 -17.90 -5.53
CA LEU A 106 -10.47 -17.25 -5.82
C LEU A 106 -11.65 -18.01 -5.20
N VAL A 107 -12.67 -17.24 -4.78
CA VAL A 107 -13.91 -17.81 -4.23
C VAL A 107 -14.61 -18.71 -5.26
N ASP A 108 -14.57 -18.37 -6.54
CA ASP A 108 -15.19 -19.14 -7.62
C ASP A 108 -14.63 -20.57 -7.71
N GLU A 109 -13.33 -20.75 -7.43
CA GLU A 109 -12.69 -22.06 -7.38
C GLU A 109 -13.02 -22.84 -6.11
N LYS A 110 -13.34 -22.15 -5.02
CA LYS A 110 -13.53 -22.75 -3.69
C LYS A 110 -15.00 -22.95 -3.29
N ILE A 111 -15.92 -22.19 -3.87
CA ILE A 111 -17.34 -22.33 -3.59
C ILE A 111 -17.80 -23.70 -4.10
N HIS A 112 -18.45 -24.45 -3.22
CA HIS A 112 -18.96 -25.78 -3.51
C HIS A 112 -20.19 -26.05 -2.65
N ALA A 113 -21.22 -26.62 -3.25
CA ALA A 113 -22.46 -26.99 -2.56
C ALA A 113 -23.00 -28.30 -3.13
N ARG A 114 -23.62 -29.12 -2.29
CA ARG A 114 -24.23 -30.39 -2.66
C ARG A 114 -25.61 -30.53 -2.03
N SER A 115 -26.62 -30.80 -2.84
CA SER A 115 -27.95 -31.23 -2.40
C SER A 115 -28.09 -32.76 -2.48
N THR A 116 -27.88 -33.33 -3.68
CA THR A 116 -27.75 -34.77 -3.97
C THR A 116 -26.58 -34.99 -4.91
N GLY A 117 -25.96 -36.18 -4.91
CA GLY A 117 -24.77 -36.44 -5.73
C GLY A 117 -24.32 -37.90 -5.68
N PRO A 118 -23.20 -38.24 -6.33
CA PRO A 118 -22.70 -39.62 -6.40
C PRO A 118 -22.24 -40.15 -5.03
N TYR A 119 -22.33 -41.48 -4.89
CA TYR A 119 -21.93 -42.24 -3.71
C TYR A 119 -20.87 -43.28 -4.09
N SER A 120 -20.00 -43.59 -3.14
CA SER A 120 -19.03 -44.67 -3.26
C SER A 120 -19.75 -46.02 -3.32
N MET A 121 -19.43 -46.86 -4.31
CA MET A 121 -19.99 -48.21 -4.44
C MET A 121 -19.68 -49.11 -3.24
N ILE A 122 -18.54 -48.87 -2.58
CA ILE A 122 -18.04 -49.72 -1.48
C ILE A 122 -18.69 -49.30 -0.16
N THR A 123 -18.57 -48.01 0.20
CA THR A 123 -18.99 -47.51 1.52
C THR A 123 -20.41 -46.96 1.52
N GLN A 124 -21.00 -46.75 0.34
CA GLN A 124 -22.29 -46.05 0.16
C GLN A 124 -22.29 -44.65 0.81
N GLN A 125 -21.11 -44.05 0.97
CA GLN A 125 -20.94 -42.68 1.45
C GLN A 125 -20.88 -41.70 0.28
N PRO A 126 -21.31 -40.44 0.46
CA PRO A 126 -21.06 -39.34 -0.47
C PRO A 126 -19.59 -39.30 -0.95
N LEU A 127 -19.36 -39.15 -2.25
CA LEU A 127 -17.99 -38.89 -2.75
C LEU A 127 -17.42 -37.59 -2.16
N GLY A 128 -16.09 -37.44 -2.16
CA GLY A 128 -15.39 -36.25 -1.64
C GLY A 128 -14.83 -35.35 -2.74
N GLY A 129 -14.72 -34.06 -2.45
CA GLY A 129 -14.08 -33.07 -3.33
C GLY A 129 -15.01 -32.41 -4.36
N LYS A 130 -14.77 -31.13 -4.63
CA LYS A 130 -15.58 -30.29 -5.55
C LYS A 130 -15.73 -30.91 -6.93
N ALA A 131 -14.63 -31.44 -7.49
CA ALA A 131 -14.62 -32.02 -8.84
C ALA A 131 -15.56 -33.24 -8.99
N GLN A 132 -15.89 -33.92 -7.88
CA GLN A 132 -16.76 -35.10 -7.88
C GLN A 132 -18.20 -34.76 -7.44
N PHE A 133 -18.55 -33.47 -7.34
CA PHE A 133 -19.75 -33.02 -6.63
C PHE A 133 -19.85 -33.64 -5.23
N GLY A 134 -18.71 -33.70 -4.55
CA GLY A 134 -18.57 -34.39 -3.28
C GLY A 134 -19.37 -33.73 -2.15
N GLY A 135 -19.61 -34.49 -1.08
CA GLY A 135 -20.14 -33.96 0.17
C GLY A 135 -19.09 -33.11 0.90
N GLN A 136 -19.51 -32.57 2.03
CA GLN A 136 -18.61 -31.89 2.96
C GLN A 136 -17.69 -32.89 3.68
#